data_AF-A0AB36KA22-F1
#
_entry.id   AF-A0AB36KA22-F1
#
_cell.length_a   1.000
_cell.length_b   1.000
_cell.length_c   1.000
_cell.angle_alpha   90.00
_cell.angle_beta   90.00
_cell.angle_gamma   90.00
#
_symmetry.space_group_name_H-M   'P 1'
#
loop_
_entity.id
_entity.type
_entity.pdbx_description
1 polymer ?
#
loop_
_entity_poly.entity_id
_entity_poly.type
_entity_poly.pdbx_seq_one_letter_code
_entity_poly.pdbx_strand_id
1 'polypeptide(L)'
;MIKLKAFLSLLLSLAIFGCEPEPYTTEVGFTNGSTSGEHSVKRMVITTKSGGKANFAMGAVSGYPGAHSSGGSMDAPTYIEGYWAKGWEYPFKSYHRISAPIPDNAEAKMKTMDNYYQNLDRDYGSMQVIVDGPRVRVFYTKDCSITLDDCTPRVGADPNGWVVKDPKGVRDVVVLFDGKGESSSTPFPNTFFADLEKRKKASESE
;
A
#
# COMPACT_ATOMS: atom_id res chain seq x y z
N MET A 1 -39.11 -0.01 49.61
CA MET A 1 -38.41 1.02 48.78
C MET A 1 -36.97 0.64 48.38
N ILE A 2 -36.60 -0.65 48.29
CA ILE A 2 -35.21 -1.06 47.98
C ILE A 2 -35.06 -1.66 46.57
N LYS A 3 -36.16 -2.13 45.94
CA LYS A 3 -36.12 -2.84 44.65
C LYS A 3 -35.96 -1.97 43.40
N LEU A 4 -36.25 -0.66 43.46
CA LEU A 4 -36.17 0.23 42.27
C LEU A 4 -34.76 0.82 42.06
N LYS A 5 -34.02 1.10 43.14
CA LYS A 5 -32.64 1.65 43.06
C LYS A 5 -31.61 0.65 42.54
N ALA A 6 -31.76 -0.63 42.88
CA ALA A 6 -30.89 -1.69 42.39
C ALA A 6 -31.11 -1.97 40.88
N PHE A 7 -32.36 -1.88 40.41
CA PHE A 7 -32.70 -2.09 39.01
C PHE A 7 -32.20 -0.96 38.10
N LEU A 8 -32.26 0.29 38.58
CA LEU A 8 -31.72 1.45 37.86
C LEU A 8 -30.18 1.44 37.80
N SER A 9 -29.51 0.92 38.84
CA SER A 9 -28.05 0.78 38.86
C SER A 9 -27.56 -0.32 37.90
N LEU A 10 -28.34 -1.39 37.73
CA LEU A 10 -28.03 -2.48 36.79
C LEU A 10 -28.21 -2.05 35.32
N LEU A 11 -29.23 -1.26 35.02
CA LEU A 11 -29.46 -0.69 33.68
C LEU A 11 -28.39 0.34 33.29
N LEU A 12 -27.83 1.09 34.24
CA LEU A 12 -26.76 2.04 33.99
C LEU A 12 -25.41 1.36 33.71
N SER A 13 -25.15 0.18 34.29
CA SER A 13 -23.94 -0.61 34.04
C SER A 13 -23.90 -1.30 32.68
N LEU A 14 -25.05 -1.53 32.04
CA LEU A 14 -25.14 -2.11 30.69
C LEU A 14 -24.87 -1.09 29.57
N ALA A 15 -24.92 0.21 29.87
CA ALA A 15 -24.64 1.28 28.90
C ALA A 15 -23.13 1.56 28.71
N ILE A 16 -22.26 0.93 29.50
CA ILE A 16 -20.79 1.16 29.49
C ILE A 16 -20.03 0.08 28.72
N PHE A 17 -20.71 -0.96 28.23
CA PHE A 17 -20.17 -1.77 27.13
C PHE A 17 -20.33 -0.99 25.83
N GLY A 18 -19.58 0.11 25.74
CA GLY A 18 -19.42 0.87 24.51
C GLY A 18 -18.97 -0.09 23.42
N CYS A 19 -19.75 -0.12 22.33
CA CYS A 19 -19.39 -0.82 21.11
C CYS A 19 -17.93 -0.49 20.78
N GLU A 20 -17.05 -1.50 20.72
CA GLU A 20 -15.71 -1.27 20.17
C GLU A 20 -15.90 -0.70 18.76
N PRO A 21 -15.20 0.40 18.40
CA PRO A 21 -15.32 0.96 17.07
C PRO A 21 -14.99 -0.14 16.06
N GLU A 22 -15.84 -0.26 15.04
CA GLU A 22 -15.65 -1.29 14.01
C GLU A 22 -14.24 -1.18 13.43
N PRO A 23 -13.55 -2.32 13.23
CA PRO A 23 -12.21 -2.32 12.67
C PRO A 23 -12.25 -1.67 11.29
N TYR A 24 -11.31 -0.76 11.04
CA TYR A 24 -11.22 -0.06 9.76
C TYR A 24 -10.89 -1.04 8.64
N THR A 25 -11.72 -1.05 7.60
CA THR A 25 -11.51 -1.78 6.35
C THR A 25 -11.98 -0.89 5.19
N THR A 26 -11.37 -1.09 4.01
CA THR A 26 -11.75 -0.36 2.79
C THR A 26 -11.54 -1.26 1.56
N GLU A 27 -12.36 -1.08 0.54
CA GLU A 27 -12.17 -1.75 -0.75
C GLU A 27 -11.05 -1.05 -1.53
N VAL A 28 -10.08 -1.82 -2.03
CA VAL A 28 -8.91 -1.27 -2.73
C VAL A 28 -8.56 -2.03 -3.99
N GLY A 29 -8.42 -1.30 -5.10
CA GLY A 29 -7.66 -1.77 -6.26
C GLY A 29 -6.16 -1.81 -5.94
N PHE A 30 -5.44 -2.77 -6.52
CA PHE A 30 -3.99 -2.89 -6.34
C PHE A 30 -3.26 -2.45 -7.59
N THR A 31 -2.16 -1.72 -7.40
CA THR A 31 -1.32 -1.22 -8.52
C THR A 31 0.15 -1.34 -8.18
N ASN A 32 0.98 -1.68 -9.17
CA ASN A 32 2.44 -1.58 -9.06
C ASN A 32 3.01 -0.79 -10.25
N GLY A 33 3.95 0.12 -10.01
CA GLY A 33 4.63 0.87 -11.05
C GLY A 33 6.06 1.30 -10.72
N SER A 34 6.59 2.18 -11.57
CA SER A 34 7.91 2.80 -11.42
C SER A 34 7.87 4.20 -12.04
N THR A 35 8.64 5.12 -11.45
CA THR A 35 8.87 6.47 -12.01
C THR A 35 10.26 6.62 -12.61
N SER A 36 11.12 5.62 -12.44
CA SER A 36 12.52 5.60 -12.87
C SER A 36 12.81 4.58 -13.98
N GLY A 37 11.76 4.14 -14.67
CA GLY A 37 11.84 3.20 -15.77
C GLY A 37 11.76 1.74 -15.34
N GLU A 38 12.40 0.87 -16.12
CA GLU A 38 12.18 -0.58 -16.10
C GLU A 38 12.64 -1.28 -14.81
N HIS A 39 11.72 -2.03 -14.21
CA HIS A 39 11.96 -2.94 -13.10
C HIS A 39 11.20 -4.25 -13.29
N SER A 40 11.77 -5.35 -12.82
CA SER A 40 11.13 -6.66 -12.75
C SER A 40 10.81 -6.95 -11.30
N VAL A 41 9.53 -6.92 -10.93
CA VAL A 41 9.06 -7.18 -9.57
C VAL A 41 8.56 -8.62 -9.48
N LYS A 42 9.24 -9.44 -8.68
CA LYS A 42 8.95 -10.88 -8.56
C LYS A 42 8.27 -11.25 -7.25
N ARG A 43 8.48 -10.46 -6.19
CA ARG A 43 7.71 -10.53 -4.95
C ARG A 43 7.56 -9.13 -4.37
N MET A 44 6.36 -8.76 -3.99
CA MET A 44 6.11 -7.55 -3.23
C MET A 44 4.82 -7.72 -2.44
N VAL A 45 4.91 -8.00 -1.15
CA VAL A 45 3.77 -8.36 -0.31
C VAL A 45 3.63 -7.32 0.80
N ILE A 46 2.41 -6.81 0.94
CA ILE A 46 2.01 -6.01 2.10
C ILE A 46 1.20 -6.90 3.02
N THR A 47 1.56 -6.90 4.31
CA THR A 47 0.77 -7.50 5.38
C THR A 47 0.00 -6.40 6.10
N THR A 48 -1.25 -6.67 6.45
CA THR A 48 -2.13 -5.73 7.16
C THR A 48 -2.22 -6.05 8.65
N LYS A 49 -2.86 -5.16 9.41
CA LYS A 49 -3.03 -5.28 10.87
C LYS A 49 -3.82 -6.51 11.27
N SER A 50 -4.81 -6.92 10.48
CA SER A 50 -5.60 -8.14 10.62
C SER A 50 -4.84 -9.42 10.22
N GLY A 51 -3.63 -9.29 9.65
CA GLY A 51 -2.83 -10.40 9.13
C GLY A 51 -3.13 -10.75 7.67
N GLY A 52 -4.02 -10.01 7.00
CA GLY A 52 -4.26 -10.10 5.56
C GLY A 52 -3.00 -9.82 4.75
N LYS A 53 -2.90 -10.43 3.57
CA LYS A 53 -1.73 -10.28 2.68
C LYS A 53 -2.17 -9.97 1.26
N ALA A 54 -1.58 -8.93 0.68
CA ALA A 54 -1.77 -8.56 -0.72
C ALA A 54 -0.44 -8.58 -1.46
N ASN A 55 -0.40 -9.22 -2.64
CA ASN A 55 0.80 -9.30 -3.47
C ASN A 55 0.70 -8.33 -4.65
N PHE A 56 1.68 -7.44 -4.75
CA PHE A 56 1.85 -6.42 -5.76
C PHE A 56 2.88 -6.81 -6.82
N ALA A 57 3.37 -8.05 -6.84
CA ALA A 57 4.30 -8.51 -7.88
C ALA A 57 3.58 -8.70 -9.22
N MET A 58 3.55 -7.64 -10.03
CA MET A 58 2.90 -7.62 -11.35
C MET A 58 3.87 -7.86 -12.51
N GLY A 59 5.07 -8.37 -12.24
CA GLY A 59 6.09 -8.64 -13.25
C GLY A 59 6.85 -7.38 -13.66
N ALA A 60 6.92 -7.13 -14.98
CA ALA A 60 7.66 -6.01 -15.55
C ALA A 60 6.88 -4.70 -15.43
N VAL A 61 7.48 -3.69 -14.80
CA VAL A 61 6.90 -2.34 -14.64
C VAL A 61 7.87 -1.28 -15.17
N SER A 62 7.35 -0.19 -15.73
CA SER A 62 8.19 0.92 -16.24
C SER A 62 7.53 2.31 -16.15
N GLY A 63 6.26 2.37 -15.74
CA GLY A 63 5.49 3.60 -15.65
C GLY A 63 4.67 3.68 -14.37
N TYR A 64 4.12 4.86 -14.14
CA TYR A 64 3.32 5.17 -12.96
C TYR A 64 2.03 5.93 -13.37
N PRO A 65 0.84 5.59 -12.84
CA PRO A 65 0.57 4.31 -12.21
C PRO A 65 0.89 3.18 -13.19
N GLY A 66 1.33 2.03 -12.68
CA GLY A 66 1.65 0.88 -13.52
C GLY A 66 0.46 -0.08 -13.65
N ALA A 67 0.74 -1.38 -13.76
CA ALA A 67 -0.30 -2.39 -13.93
C ALA A 67 -1.29 -2.39 -12.74
N HIS A 68 -2.54 -2.69 -13.04
CA HIS A 68 -3.63 -2.78 -12.07
C HIS A 68 -4.16 -4.22 -12.01
N SER A 69 -4.50 -4.72 -10.82
CA SER A 69 -5.17 -6.01 -10.64
C SER A 69 -6.53 -5.86 -9.98
N SER A 70 -7.33 -6.92 -9.99
CA SER A 70 -8.52 -6.99 -9.14
C SER A 70 -8.14 -6.66 -7.70
N GLY A 71 -8.95 -5.83 -7.09
CA GLY A 71 -8.80 -5.39 -5.71
C GLY A 71 -9.42 -6.34 -4.69
N GLY A 72 -9.58 -5.84 -3.48
CA GLY A 72 -10.41 -6.44 -2.45
C GLY A 72 -10.40 -5.62 -1.17
N SER A 73 -11.03 -6.16 -0.13
CA SER A 73 -11.07 -5.54 1.19
C SER A 73 -9.71 -5.60 1.90
N MET A 74 -9.27 -4.47 2.45
CA MET A 74 -7.99 -4.35 3.14
C MET A 74 -8.13 -3.39 4.34
N ASP A 75 -7.56 -3.76 5.48
CA ASP A 75 -7.31 -2.85 6.60
C ASP A 75 -5.91 -2.23 6.52
N ALA A 76 -5.51 -1.47 7.54
CA ALA A 76 -4.28 -0.70 7.48
C ALA A 76 -3.03 -1.59 7.28
N PRO A 77 -2.11 -1.21 6.38
CA PRO A 77 -0.89 -1.97 6.14
C PRO A 77 0.12 -1.78 7.29
N THR A 78 0.82 -2.84 7.67
CA THR A 78 1.74 -2.86 8.82
C THR A 78 3.14 -3.34 8.46
N TYR A 79 3.29 -4.06 7.35
CA TYR A 79 4.59 -4.58 6.93
C TYR A 79 4.69 -4.71 5.42
N ILE A 80 5.88 -4.48 4.87
CA ILE A 80 6.19 -4.71 3.46
C ILE A 80 7.42 -5.61 3.33
N GLU A 81 7.31 -6.63 2.47
CA GLU A 81 8.43 -7.48 2.10
C GLU A 81 8.45 -7.76 0.59
N GLY A 82 9.64 -7.87 0.00
CA GLY A 82 9.71 -8.12 -1.43
C GLY A 82 11.11 -8.16 -2.00
N TYR A 83 11.20 -8.54 -3.27
CA TYR A 83 12.42 -8.46 -4.06
C TYR A 83 12.09 -8.15 -5.53
N TRP A 84 12.95 -7.32 -6.12
CA TRP A 84 12.83 -6.83 -7.48
C TRP A 84 14.22 -6.56 -8.06
N ALA A 85 14.28 -6.35 -9.37
CA ALA A 85 15.52 -6.04 -10.08
C ALA A 85 15.32 -4.87 -11.04
N LYS A 86 16.40 -4.16 -11.35
CA LYS A 86 16.41 -3.11 -12.38
C LYS A 86 16.58 -3.72 -13.77
N GLY A 87 15.67 -3.40 -14.69
CA GLY A 87 15.50 -4.00 -16.01
C GLY A 87 14.33 -4.98 -16.08
N TRP A 88 13.84 -5.28 -17.29
CA TRP A 88 12.75 -6.25 -17.51
C TRP A 88 13.22 -7.70 -17.62
N GLU A 89 14.38 -7.89 -18.25
CA GLU A 89 14.93 -9.20 -18.60
C GLU A 89 16.39 -9.34 -18.15
N TYR A 90 16.85 -10.59 -18.13
CA TYR A 90 18.23 -10.92 -17.81
C TYR A 90 19.17 -10.52 -18.97
N PRO A 91 20.37 -9.97 -18.71
CA PRO A 91 20.93 -9.69 -17.38
C PRO A 91 20.34 -8.43 -16.75
N PHE A 92 20.05 -8.51 -15.45
CA PHE A 92 19.55 -7.37 -14.68
C PHE A 92 20.71 -6.48 -14.21
N LYS A 93 20.44 -5.18 -14.02
CA LYS A 93 21.46 -4.19 -13.65
C LYS A 93 21.78 -4.19 -12.15
N SER A 94 20.78 -4.44 -11.32
CA SER A 94 20.90 -4.50 -9.86
C SER A 94 19.71 -5.24 -9.27
N TYR A 95 19.93 -5.83 -8.10
CA TYR A 95 18.95 -6.62 -7.37
C TYR A 95 18.65 -5.94 -6.05
N HIS A 96 17.38 -5.96 -5.65
CA HIS A 96 16.90 -5.27 -4.47
C HIS A 96 15.98 -6.17 -3.66
N ARG A 97 15.98 -5.98 -2.35
CA ARG A 97 15.01 -6.59 -1.44
C ARG A 97 14.61 -5.62 -0.34
N ILE A 98 13.42 -5.81 0.22
CA ILE A 98 12.95 -5.06 1.37
C ILE A 98 12.24 -6.00 2.34
N SER A 99 12.35 -5.70 3.63
CA SER A 99 11.60 -6.30 4.71
C SER A 99 11.54 -5.25 5.80
N ALA A 100 10.42 -4.56 5.94
CA ALA A 100 10.32 -3.38 6.79
C ALA A 100 8.91 -3.18 7.36
N PRO A 101 8.79 -2.68 8.59
CA PRO A 101 7.51 -2.24 9.14
C PRO A 101 7.02 -0.98 8.41
N ILE A 102 5.70 -0.88 8.24
CA ILE A 102 5.02 0.33 7.79
C ILE A 102 4.62 1.15 9.04
N PRO A 103 4.80 2.48 9.05
CA PRO A 103 4.44 3.32 10.19
C PRO A 103 3.01 3.14 10.68
N ASP A 104 2.81 3.13 12.01
CA ASP A 104 1.52 2.89 12.65
C ASP A 104 0.43 3.91 12.29
N ASN A 105 0.81 5.09 11.76
CA ASN A 105 -0.12 6.10 11.31
C ASN A 105 -0.74 5.84 9.92
N ALA A 106 -0.47 4.68 9.30
CA ALA A 106 -1.04 4.31 8.01
C ALA A 106 -2.57 4.31 8.02
N GLU A 107 -3.21 3.76 9.06
CA GLU A 107 -4.68 3.75 9.20
C GLU A 107 -5.26 5.17 9.21
N ALA A 108 -4.66 6.06 10.01
CA ALA A 108 -5.10 7.44 10.11
C ALA A 108 -4.96 8.18 8.77
N LYS A 109 -3.86 7.96 8.05
CA LYS A 109 -3.65 8.51 6.71
C LYS A 109 -4.68 8.02 5.70
N MET A 110 -4.98 6.72 5.69
CA MET A 110 -6.01 6.18 4.80
C MET A 110 -7.39 6.78 5.11
N LYS A 111 -7.76 6.86 6.39
CA LYS A 111 -8.99 7.54 6.84
C LYS A 111 -9.06 9.01 6.44
N THR A 112 -7.93 9.73 6.50
CA THR A 112 -7.84 11.11 6.00
C THR A 112 -8.16 11.17 4.51
N MET A 113 -7.57 10.29 3.71
CA MET A 113 -7.81 10.22 2.26
C MET A 113 -9.25 9.81 1.92
N ASP A 114 -9.83 8.85 2.65
CA ASP A 114 -11.23 8.45 2.51
C ASP A 114 -12.22 9.60 2.74
N ASN A 115 -11.86 10.55 3.60
CA ASN A 115 -12.69 11.70 3.95
C ASN A 115 -12.21 13.01 3.31
N TYR A 116 -11.28 12.93 2.35
CA TYR A 116 -10.56 14.11 1.87
C TYR A 116 -11.41 15.03 1.01
N TYR A 117 -12.18 14.47 0.09
CA TYR A 117 -12.95 15.24 -0.89
C TYR A 117 -14.35 15.59 -0.40
N GLN A 118 -14.88 16.71 -0.89
CA GLN A 118 -16.23 17.17 -0.53
C GLN A 118 -17.32 16.31 -1.15
N ASN A 119 -17.23 16.08 -2.46
CA ASN A 119 -18.31 15.53 -3.27
C ASN A 119 -17.90 14.28 -4.07
N LEU A 120 -16.89 13.54 -3.62
CA LEU A 120 -16.47 12.30 -4.27
C LEU A 120 -17.29 11.11 -3.73
N ASP A 121 -18.25 10.66 -4.51
CA ASP A 121 -19.04 9.45 -4.22
C ASP A 121 -18.30 8.20 -4.72
N ARG A 122 -17.19 7.86 -4.06
CA ARG A 122 -16.40 6.66 -4.35
C ARG A 122 -16.07 5.89 -3.07
N ASP A 123 -16.61 4.68 -2.99
CA ASP A 123 -16.43 3.77 -1.86
C ASP A 123 -15.12 2.97 -1.93
N TYR A 124 -14.52 2.81 -3.11
CA TYR A 124 -13.24 2.13 -3.30
C TYR A 124 -12.03 3.09 -3.38
N GLY A 125 -10.85 2.59 -3.00
CA GLY A 125 -9.57 3.27 -3.13
C GLY A 125 -8.59 2.50 -4.04
N SER A 126 -7.36 2.98 -4.10
CA SER A 126 -6.25 2.35 -4.80
C SER A 126 -5.02 2.32 -3.90
N MET A 127 -4.51 1.11 -3.64
CA MET A 127 -3.22 0.89 -2.99
C MET A 127 -2.16 0.72 -4.07
N GLN A 128 -1.15 1.58 -4.04
CA GLN A 128 -0.16 1.68 -5.11
C GLN A 128 1.24 1.47 -4.55
N VAL A 129 1.96 0.49 -5.09
CA VAL A 129 3.37 0.25 -4.74
C VAL A 129 4.25 0.69 -5.90
N ILE A 130 5.25 1.52 -5.61
CA ILE A 130 6.21 1.99 -6.62
C ILE A 130 7.59 1.53 -6.22
N VAL A 131 8.32 0.97 -7.19
CA VAL A 131 9.74 0.65 -7.04
C VAL A 131 10.58 1.58 -7.91
N ASP A 132 11.61 2.20 -7.33
CA ASP A 132 12.52 3.11 -8.02
C ASP A 132 13.96 2.86 -7.59
N GLY A 133 14.68 2.04 -8.36
CA GLY A 133 15.96 1.49 -7.92
C GLY A 133 15.78 0.77 -6.58
N PRO A 134 16.50 1.13 -5.50
CA PRO A 134 16.29 0.53 -4.19
C PRO A 134 15.11 1.11 -3.40
N ARG A 135 14.50 2.20 -3.84
CA ARG A 135 13.43 2.86 -3.10
C ARG A 135 12.09 2.17 -3.36
N VAL A 136 11.30 1.99 -2.31
CA VAL A 136 9.92 1.51 -2.38
C VAL A 136 9.01 2.52 -1.71
N ARG A 137 7.92 2.87 -2.39
CA ARG A 137 6.88 3.75 -1.87
C ARG A 137 5.53 3.05 -1.91
N VAL A 138 4.73 3.24 -0.87
CA VAL A 138 3.35 2.75 -0.79
C VAL A 138 2.44 3.96 -0.63
N PHE A 139 1.51 4.11 -1.56
CA PHE A 139 0.52 5.17 -1.57
C PHE A 139 -0.88 4.62 -1.46
N TYR A 140 -1.76 5.42 -0.86
CA TYR A 140 -3.20 5.21 -0.92
C TYR A 140 -3.89 6.45 -1.48
N THR A 141 -4.90 6.23 -2.33
CA THR A 141 -5.64 7.32 -2.98
C THR A 141 -7.08 6.88 -3.29
N LYS A 142 -7.99 7.85 -3.38
CA LYS A 142 -9.34 7.65 -3.94
C LYS A 142 -9.39 7.76 -5.46
N ASP A 143 -8.24 7.97 -6.09
CA ASP A 143 -8.09 8.10 -7.54
C ASP A 143 -9.01 9.15 -8.18
N CYS A 144 -9.25 10.26 -7.48
CA CYS A 144 -10.12 11.31 -7.99
C CYS A 144 -9.55 11.91 -9.28
N SER A 145 -10.35 11.90 -10.35
CA SER A 145 -9.94 12.43 -11.65
C SER A 145 -10.53 13.81 -11.85
N ILE A 146 -9.71 14.87 -11.83
CA ILE A 146 -10.18 16.27 -11.98
C ILE A 146 -10.96 16.54 -13.28
N THR A 147 -10.86 15.65 -14.27
CA THR A 147 -11.60 15.74 -15.54
C THR A 147 -12.99 15.11 -15.47
N LEU A 148 -13.26 14.24 -14.48
CA LEU A 148 -14.48 13.44 -14.37
C LEU A 148 -15.23 13.69 -13.05
N ASP A 149 -14.50 14.07 -12.00
CA ASP A 149 -14.96 14.11 -10.62
C ASP A 149 -14.73 15.52 -10.01
N ASP A 150 -15.49 15.86 -8.97
CA ASP A 150 -15.20 17.02 -8.12
C ASP A 150 -14.16 16.65 -7.06
N CYS A 151 -12.89 16.92 -7.38
CA CYS A 151 -11.76 16.69 -6.48
C CYS A 151 -11.48 17.85 -5.52
N THR A 152 -12.48 18.66 -5.20
CA THR A 152 -12.33 19.74 -4.22
C THR A 152 -12.15 19.17 -2.81
N PRO A 153 -11.05 19.47 -2.10
CA PRO A 153 -10.86 19.01 -0.73
C PRO A 153 -11.87 19.63 0.23
N ARG A 154 -12.33 18.87 1.22
CA ARG A 154 -13.15 19.39 2.32
C ARG A 154 -12.36 20.36 3.17
N VAL A 155 -13.01 21.41 3.65
CA VAL A 155 -12.39 22.38 4.57
C VAL A 155 -11.89 21.62 5.81
N GLY A 156 -10.59 21.74 6.10
CA GLY A 156 -9.97 21.06 7.24
C GLY A 156 -9.85 19.53 7.09
N ALA A 157 -9.95 18.99 5.87
CA ALA A 157 -9.88 17.55 5.64
C ALA A 157 -8.54 16.91 6.04
N ASP A 158 -7.45 17.67 5.92
CA ASP A 158 -6.09 17.21 6.18
C ASP A 158 -5.36 18.16 7.14
N PRO A 159 -5.68 18.13 8.44
CA PRO A 159 -5.05 19.01 9.43
C PRO A 159 -3.57 18.69 9.65
N ASN A 160 -3.12 17.50 9.25
CA ASN A 160 -1.74 17.03 9.44
C ASN A 160 -0.85 17.22 8.20
N GLY A 161 -1.41 17.68 7.07
CA GLY A 161 -0.66 17.83 5.81
C GLY A 161 -0.15 16.51 5.24
N TRP A 162 -0.89 15.42 5.41
CA TRP A 162 -0.53 14.09 4.91
C TRP A 162 -0.83 13.88 3.42
N VAL A 163 -1.78 14.64 2.88
CA VAL A 163 -2.21 14.53 1.49
C VAL A 163 -1.26 15.34 0.62
N VAL A 164 -0.64 14.67 -0.34
CA VAL A 164 0.32 15.24 -1.28
C VAL A 164 -0.03 14.86 -2.70
N LYS A 165 0.55 15.55 -3.67
CA LYS A 165 0.45 15.10 -5.07
C LYS A 165 1.28 13.85 -5.30
N ASP A 166 0.74 12.99 -6.16
CA ASP A 166 1.41 11.82 -6.67
C ASP A 166 2.71 12.21 -7.43
N PRO A 167 3.58 11.25 -7.76
CA PRO A 167 4.81 11.54 -8.50
C PRO A 167 4.62 12.22 -9.86
N LYS A 168 3.41 12.19 -10.43
CA LYS A 168 3.07 12.91 -11.67
C LYS A 168 2.55 14.32 -11.43
N GLY A 169 2.26 14.70 -10.19
CA GLY A 169 1.69 16.00 -9.82
C GLY A 169 0.19 16.12 -10.06
N VAL A 170 -0.51 15.03 -10.37
CA VAL A 170 -1.90 15.06 -10.87
C VAL A 170 -2.88 14.65 -9.78
N ARG A 171 -2.68 13.48 -9.18
CA ARG A 171 -3.63 12.88 -8.23
C ARG A 171 -3.20 13.15 -6.80
N ASP A 172 -4.15 13.29 -5.88
CA ASP A 172 -3.83 13.38 -4.45
C ASP A 172 -3.68 11.98 -3.85
N VAL A 173 -2.63 11.80 -3.04
CA VAL A 173 -2.27 10.54 -2.40
C VAL A 173 -1.86 10.80 -0.96
N VAL A 174 -1.95 9.77 -0.11
CA VAL A 174 -1.23 9.73 1.16
C VAL A 174 -0.06 8.76 1.06
N VAL A 175 1.09 9.17 1.59
CA VAL A 175 2.27 8.31 1.65
C VAL A 175 2.22 7.46 2.91
N LEU A 176 1.95 6.16 2.72
CA LEU A 176 1.90 5.19 3.82
C LEU A 176 3.31 4.71 4.18
N PHE A 177 4.16 4.51 3.17
CA PHE A 177 5.53 4.07 3.34
C PHE A 177 6.45 4.69 2.29
N ASP A 178 7.67 5.05 2.70
CA ASP A 178 8.74 5.47 1.82
C ASP A 178 10.06 5.01 2.42
N GLY A 179 10.65 3.98 1.82
CA GLY A 179 11.81 3.30 2.37
C GLY A 179 12.81 2.90 1.31
N LYS A 180 14.04 2.64 1.74
CA LYS A 180 15.13 2.15 0.89
C LYS A 180 15.43 0.70 1.25
N GLY A 181 15.27 -0.19 0.27
CA GLY A 181 15.67 -1.58 0.37
C GLY A 181 17.18 -1.79 0.26
N GLU A 182 17.60 -3.01 0.57
CA GLU A 182 18.97 -3.47 0.34
C GLU A 182 19.22 -3.58 -1.17
N SER A 183 20.47 -3.41 -1.58
CA SER A 183 20.89 -3.51 -2.98
C SER A 183 22.11 -4.39 -3.13
N SER A 184 22.17 -5.12 -4.24
CA SER A 184 23.29 -5.95 -4.59
C SER A 184 23.51 -5.95 -6.11
N SER A 185 24.76 -6.09 -6.54
CA SER A 185 25.12 -6.32 -7.94
C SER A 185 24.86 -7.75 -8.38
N THR A 186 24.72 -8.70 -7.44
CA THR A 186 24.34 -10.09 -7.69
C THR A 186 22.99 -10.41 -7.03
N PRO A 187 22.24 -11.41 -7.53
CA PRO A 187 20.99 -11.81 -6.92
C PRO A 187 21.14 -12.17 -5.43
N PHE A 188 20.15 -11.80 -4.62
CA PHE A 188 20.05 -12.31 -3.25
C PHE A 188 19.77 -13.82 -3.25
N PRO A 189 20.36 -14.60 -2.34
CA PRO A 189 20.10 -16.04 -2.24
C PRO A 189 18.61 -16.31 -1.98
N ASN A 190 18.15 -17.49 -2.41
CA ASN A 190 16.75 -17.94 -2.24
C ASN A 190 15.71 -16.99 -2.86
N THR A 191 16.05 -16.34 -3.98
CA THR A 191 15.13 -15.52 -4.77
C THR A 191 15.00 -16.05 -6.19
N PHE A 192 13.90 -15.70 -6.87
CA PHE A 192 13.71 -16.00 -8.29
C PHE A 192 14.93 -15.63 -9.15
N PHE A 193 15.57 -14.50 -8.85
CA PHE A 193 16.71 -14.01 -9.61
C PHE A 193 17.96 -14.88 -9.44
N ALA A 194 18.20 -15.42 -8.25
CA ALA A 194 19.32 -16.35 -8.02
C ALA A 194 19.11 -17.66 -8.78
N ASP A 195 17.88 -18.16 -8.80
CA ASP A 195 17.54 -19.38 -9.55
C ASP A 195 17.57 -19.16 -11.06
N LEU A 196 17.22 -17.94 -11.53
CA LEU A 196 17.37 -17.58 -12.93
C LEU A 196 18.85 -17.50 -13.33
N GLU A 197 19.70 -16.86 -12.52
CA GLU A 197 21.14 -16.73 -12.80
C GLU A 197 21.82 -18.11 -12.88
N LYS A 198 21.51 -19.03 -11.95
CA LYS A 198 22.01 -20.41 -11.99
C LYS A 198 21.64 -21.11 -13.29
N ARG A 199 20.37 -21.00 -13.72
CA ARG A 199 19.89 -21.62 -14.97
C ARG A 199 20.58 -21.05 -16.20
N LYS A 200 20.77 -19.73 -16.26
CA LYS A 200 21.43 -19.07 -17.40
C LYS A 200 22.91 -19.44 -17.52
N LYS A 201 23.64 -19.50 -16.40
CA LYS A 201 25.05 -19.95 -16.39
C LYS A 201 25.20 -21.41 -16.82
N ALA A 202 24.28 -22.29 -16.41
CA ALA A 202 24.30 -23.69 -16.83
C ALA A 202 24.06 -23.86 -18.34
N SER A 203 23.17 -23.06 -18.94
CA SER A 203 22.91 -23.10 -20.39
C SER A 203 24.03 -22.50 -21.26
N GLU A 204 24.92 -21.69 -20.68
CA GLU A 204 26.07 -21.12 -21.40
C GLU A 204 27.30 -22.05 -21.37
N SER A 205 27.26 -23.11 -20.55
CA SER A 205 28.33 -24.12 -20.44
C SER A 205 28.11 -25.38 -21.29
N GLU A 206 27.03 -25.41 -22.08
CA GLU A 206 26.71 -26.44 -23.08
C GLU A 206 27.04 -25.94 -24.50
#